data_AF-A0A7X8BGB5-F1
#
_entry.id   AF-A0A7X8BGB5-F1
#
_cell.length_a   1.000
_cell.length_b   1.000
_cell.length_c   1.000
_cell.angle_alpha   90.00
_cell.angle_beta   90.00
_cell.angle_gamma   90.00
#
_symmetry.space_group_name_H-M   'P 1'
#
loop_
_entity.id
_entity.type
_entity.pdbx_description
1 polymer ?
#
loop_
_entity_poly.entity_id
_entity_poly.type
_entity_poly.pdbx_seq_one_letter_code
_entity_poly.pdbx_strand_id
1 'polypeptide(L)'
;MKKTTVVLLCLASLWAGRISEAWGASPSITALFYERRWKEFDAALSTRKEWSPREACLAANAAWLRQDWEKAVRILDRARKGIPASVLPYADLLRALGMERTGRAEEAARLAKKLWASPALPEELRYTVAYLRERLASPGEKGTWARKMLLWAGSDNGRKVQALSLVLKSPAAGVKDALALLEIRPLAPEGISFLQRPGMGTSAEAREAMGIASALSGDYLAAIDSFGSVTGEGNGKSRLSAKGRFWYALSLFRAKRGEEAVLLWEGLAREGASYSSSSVRRLGIASSGLESAKAALRRLAQGDGPTAEAALYTLAIQAGPDASAFEATELFRRFPKGAAASRLRWQLGWKLWAAGDPAGAGTEWEKALDGAPEGLERARLLFWLSQSSRKKGDELFAKRWEEKLVSQEPLSLYAWRVSPR
;
A
#
# COMPACT_ATOMS: atom_id res chain seq x y z
N MET A 1 -15.73 20.28 2.92
CA MET A 1 -15.94 19.55 1.64
C MET A 1 -14.62 19.50 0.87
N LYS A 2 -13.87 18.40 0.95
CA LYS A 2 -12.60 18.24 0.22
C LYS A 2 -12.91 17.90 -1.24
N LYS A 3 -12.68 18.84 -2.15
CA LYS A 3 -12.81 18.64 -3.60
C LYS A 3 -11.65 17.76 -4.07
N THR A 4 -11.95 16.51 -4.42
CA THR A 4 -11.00 15.60 -5.09
C THR A 4 -10.83 16.09 -6.52
N THR A 5 -9.77 16.83 -6.79
CA THR A 5 -9.41 17.28 -8.15
C THR A 5 -8.72 16.13 -8.88
N VAL A 6 -9.49 15.33 -9.63
CA VAL A 6 -8.92 14.39 -10.61
C VAL A 6 -8.47 15.22 -11.82
N VAL A 7 -7.15 15.38 -11.98
CA VAL A 7 -6.54 15.99 -13.16
C VAL A 7 -6.39 14.90 -14.22
N LEU A 8 -7.21 14.94 -15.27
CA LEU A 8 -6.95 14.20 -16.50
C LEU A 8 -6.04 15.04 -17.40
N LEU A 9 -4.77 14.68 -17.45
CA LEU A 9 -3.84 15.16 -18.48
C LEU A 9 -4.08 14.33 -19.74
N CYS A 10 -4.37 14.98 -20.87
CA CYS A 10 -4.30 14.33 -22.18
C CYS A 10 -2.82 14.04 -22.47
N LEU A 11 -2.37 12.81 -22.21
CA LEU A 11 -1.00 12.38 -22.52
C LEU A 11 -0.85 12.17 -24.03
N ALA A 12 0.11 12.86 -24.63
CA ALA A 12 0.70 12.47 -25.91
C ALA A 12 2.01 11.73 -25.60
N SER A 13 1.98 10.41 -25.68
CA SER A 13 3.17 9.58 -25.88
C SER A 13 3.68 9.84 -27.29
N LEU A 14 4.82 10.53 -27.45
CA LEU A 14 5.73 10.43 -28.59
C LEU A 14 7.08 11.09 -28.23
N TRP A 15 8.07 10.24 -28.03
CA TRP A 15 9.52 10.43 -28.22
C TRP A 15 10.32 11.33 -27.27
N ALA A 16 11.06 10.63 -26.38
CA ALA A 16 12.35 11.06 -25.87
C ALA A 16 13.36 11.11 -27.03
N GLY A 17 13.80 12.32 -27.38
CA GLY A 17 14.83 12.55 -28.38
C GLY A 17 15.53 13.87 -28.08
N ARG A 18 16.62 13.76 -27.32
CA ARG A 18 17.70 14.75 -27.14
C ARG A 18 17.31 16.11 -26.55
N ILE A 19 17.55 16.21 -25.24
CA ILE A 19 17.92 17.46 -24.58
C ILE A 19 19.30 17.84 -25.15
N SER A 20 19.33 18.87 -25.98
CA SER A 20 20.49 19.75 -26.09
C SER A 20 19.96 21.16 -25.83
N GLU A 21 20.35 21.72 -24.70
CA GLU A 21 20.12 23.12 -24.38
C GLU A 21 20.85 24.00 -25.39
N ALA A 22 20.10 24.70 -26.24
CA ALA A 22 20.59 25.86 -26.95
C ALA A 22 20.20 27.10 -26.13
N TRP A 23 21.21 27.71 -25.49
CA TRP A 23 21.07 29.01 -24.85
C TRP A 23 20.64 30.03 -25.89
N GLY A 24 19.46 30.64 -25.70
CA GLY A 24 18.92 31.72 -26.54
C GLY A 24 17.56 31.46 -27.21
N ALA A 25 17.00 30.24 -27.15
CA ALA A 25 15.65 30.00 -27.67
C ALA A 25 14.60 30.28 -26.58
N SER A 26 13.63 31.16 -26.86
CA SER A 26 12.44 31.32 -26.01
C SER A 26 11.79 29.96 -25.73
N PRO A 27 11.36 29.67 -24.49
CA PRO A 27 10.78 28.37 -24.16
C PRO A 27 9.61 28.04 -25.09
N SER A 28 9.56 26.79 -25.58
CA SER A 28 8.45 26.36 -26.44
C SER A 28 7.11 26.50 -25.70
N ILE A 29 6.02 26.71 -26.44
CA ILE A 29 4.68 26.81 -25.86
C ILE A 29 4.29 25.56 -25.03
N THR A 30 4.85 24.40 -25.39
CA THR A 30 4.68 23.16 -24.64
C THR A 30 5.41 23.23 -23.29
N ALA A 31 6.64 23.73 -23.26
CA ALA A 31 7.40 23.92 -22.02
C ALA A 31 6.68 24.89 -21.08
N LEU A 32 6.24 26.05 -21.60
CA LEU A 32 5.49 27.04 -20.82
C LEU A 32 4.21 26.45 -20.18
N PHE A 33 3.52 25.55 -20.88
CA PHE A 33 2.34 24.85 -20.35
C PHE A 33 2.70 23.92 -19.19
N TYR A 34 3.69 23.04 -19.36
CA TYR A 34 4.07 22.05 -18.34
C TYR A 34 4.70 22.71 -17.11
N GLU A 35 5.46 23.79 -17.30
CA GLU A 35 6.03 24.64 -16.24
C GLU A 35 4.98 25.55 -15.57
N ARG A 36 3.74 25.57 -16.10
CA ARG A 36 2.64 26.40 -15.58
C ARG A 36 2.90 27.91 -15.63
N ARG A 37 3.71 28.37 -16.59
CA ARG A 37 4.04 29.79 -16.80
C ARG A 37 2.91 30.51 -17.56
N TRP A 38 1.75 30.64 -16.92
CA TRP A 38 0.50 31.04 -17.58
C TRP A 38 0.55 32.40 -18.28
N LYS A 39 1.22 33.40 -17.71
CA LYS A 39 1.33 34.73 -18.31
C LYS A 39 2.06 34.67 -19.65
N GLU A 40 3.20 33.99 -19.68
CA GLU A 40 4.03 33.84 -20.88
C GLU A 40 3.38 32.90 -21.89
N PHE A 41 2.72 31.84 -21.42
CA PHE A 41 1.94 30.93 -22.25
C PHE A 41 0.81 31.67 -22.99
N ASP A 42 0.02 32.48 -22.26
CA ASP A 42 -1.07 33.25 -22.84
C ASP A 42 -0.53 34.34 -23.80
N ALA A 43 0.60 34.98 -23.49
CA ALA A 43 1.26 35.95 -24.37
C ALA A 43 1.79 35.30 -25.66
N ALA A 44 2.41 34.12 -25.57
CA ALA A 44 2.88 33.37 -26.72
C ALA A 44 1.74 32.87 -27.62
N LEU A 45 0.54 32.63 -27.06
CA LEU A 45 -0.66 32.28 -27.81
C LEU A 45 -1.33 33.48 -28.47
N SER A 46 -1.30 34.65 -27.84
CA SER A 46 -1.98 35.86 -28.33
C SER A 46 -1.30 36.48 -29.54
N THR A 47 0.01 36.26 -29.72
CA THR A 47 0.75 36.72 -30.91
C THR A 47 0.47 35.87 -32.16
N ARG A 48 -0.27 34.76 -32.03
CA ARG A 48 -0.58 33.87 -33.16
C ARG A 48 -1.91 34.24 -33.80
N LYS A 49 -1.91 34.35 -35.13
CA LYS A 49 -3.11 34.60 -35.95
C LYS A 49 -4.10 33.44 -35.87
N GLU A 50 -3.60 32.20 -35.90
CA GLU A 50 -4.39 30.97 -35.75
C GLU A 50 -3.63 29.96 -34.88
N TRP A 51 -4.38 29.12 -34.17
CA TRP A 51 -3.81 28.07 -33.32
C TRP A 51 -3.81 26.74 -34.05
N SER A 52 -2.70 26.02 -33.98
CA SER A 52 -2.69 24.61 -34.34
C SER A 52 -3.62 23.78 -33.42
N PRO A 53 -4.08 22.60 -33.84
CA PRO A 53 -4.88 21.72 -32.98
C PRO A 53 -4.19 21.41 -31.64
N ARG A 54 -2.86 21.26 -31.66
CA ARG A 54 -2.06 21.04 -30.45
C ARG A 54 -2.13 22.24 -29.50
N GLU A 55 -1.97 23.45 -30.02
CA GLU A 55 -2.04 24.68 -29.23
C GLU A 55 -3.42 24.92 -28.65
N ALA A 56 -4.48 24.65 -29.43
CA ALA A 56 -5.84 24.71 -28.93
C ALA A 56 -6.07 23.70 -27.78
N CYS A 57 -5.56 22.48 -27.89
CA CYS A 57 -5.62 21.49 -26.81
C CYS A 57 -4.86 21.96 -25.56
N LEU A 58 -3.64 22.50 -25.71
CA LEU A 58 -2.88 23.06 -24.59
C LEU A 58 -3.62 24.24 -23.93
N ALA A 59 -4.18 25.14 -24.74
CA ALA A 59 -4.94 26.29 -24.25
C ALA A 59 -6.22 25.86 -23.49
N ALA A 60 -6.93 24.86 -23.99
CA ALA A 60 -8.10 24.29 -23.32
C ALA A 60 -7.72 23.62 -21.99
N ASN A 61 -6.64 22.84 -21.95
CA ASN A 61 -6.14 22.25 -20.72
C ASN A 61 -5.63 23.33 -19.73
N ALA A 62 -5.04 24.41 -20.22
CA ALA A 62 -4.61 25.52 -19.36
C ALA A 62 -5.80 26.26 -18.75
N ALA A 63 -6.87 26.46 -19.53
CA ALA A 63 -8.13 26.99 -19.01
C ALA A 63 -8.75 26.02 -17.97
N TRP A 64 -8.72 24.72 -18.24
CA TRP A 64 -9.14 23.68 -17.30
C TRP A 64 -8.37 23.74 -15.97
N LEU A 65 -7.04 23.75 -16.01
CA LEU A 65 -6.23 23.82 -14.78
C LEU A 65 -6.48 25.11 -13.97
N ARG A 66 -6.93 26.18 -14.63
CA ARG A 66 -7.33 27.46 -14.02
C ARG A 66 -8.81 27.53 -13.63
N GLN A 67 -9.54 26.43 -13.74
CA GLN A 67 -10.98 26.32 -13.45
C GLN A 67 -11.89 27.18 -14.34
N ASP A 68 -11.39 27.66 -15.48
CA ASP A 68 -12.18 28.34 -16.49
C ASP A 68 -12.76 27.31 -17.47
N TRP A 69 -13.73 26.55 -16.98
CA TRP A 69 -14.34 25.43 -17.71
C TRP A 69 -15.06 25.88 -18.99
N GLU A 70 -15.71 27.05 -18.95
CA GLU A 70 -16.44 27.60 -20.09
C GLU A 70 -15.47 28.02 -21.21
N LYS A 71 -14.33 28.64 -20.87
CA LYS A 71 -13.28 28.91 -21.86
C LYS A 71 -12.70 27.63 -22.45
N ALA A 72 -12.45 26.61 -21.62
CA ALA A 72 -11.97 25.31 -22.12
C ALA A 72 -12.94 24.70 -23.14
N VAL A 73 -14.25 24.70 -22.85
CA VAL A 73 -15.30 24.22 -23.75
C VAL A 73 -15.30 25.01 -25.06
N ARG A 74 -15.33 26.36 -24.99
CA ARG A 74 -15.32 27.23 -26.19
C ARG A 74 -14.11 27.01 -27.10
N ILE A 75 -12.92 26.84 -26.52
CA ILE A 75 -11.70 26.56 -27.29
C ILE A 75 -11.83 25.22 -28.03
N LEU A 76 -12.29 24.18 -27.33
CA LEU A 76 -12.44 22.85 -27.93
C LEU A 76 -13.55 22.78 -28.98
N ASP A 77 -14.65 23.51 -28.80
CA ASP A 77 -15.72 23.60 -29.81
C ASP A 77 -15.20 24.22 -31.11
N ARG A 78 -14.41 25.30 -31.02
CA ARG A 78 -13.81 25.96 -32.18
C ARG A 78 -12.78 25.07 -32.89
N ALA A 79 -11.93 24.39 -32.12
CA ALA A 79 -10.81 23.62 -32.67
C ALA A 79 -11.21 22.20 -33.13
N ARG A 80 -12.43 21.74 -32.80
CA ARG A 80 -12.82 20.32 -32.90
C ARG A 80 -12.52 19.67 -34.25
N LYS A 81 -12.78 20.36 -35.36
CA LYS A 81 -12.61 19.81 -36.72
C LYS A 81 -11.15 19.49 -37.06
N GLY A 82 -10.18 20.16 -36.42
CA GLY A 82 -8.76 19.94 -36.65
C GLY A 82 -8.10 18.95 -35.68
N ILE A 83 -8.82 18.48 -34.65
CA ILE A 83 -8.24 17.57 -33.65
C ILE A 83 -8.08 16.17 -34.27
N PRO A 84 -6.89 15.54 -34.20
CA PRO A 84 -6.67 14.19 -34.69
C PRO A 84 -7.64 13.18 -34.08
N ALA A 85 -8.06 12.19 -34.86
CA ALA A 85 -9.03 11.18 -34.44
C ALA A 85 -8.60 10.42 -33.17
N SER A 86 -7.30 10.18 -32.99
CA SER A 86 -6.72 9.54 -31.79
C SER A 86 -6.83 10.39 -30.52
N VAL A 87 -6.86 11.72 -30.66
CA VAL A 87 -6.94 12.69 -29.54
C VAL A 87 -8.38 13.12 -29.27
N LEU A 88 -9.25 13.04 -30.26
CA LEU A 88 -10.63 13.52 -30.19
C LEU A 88 -11.43 12.95 -29.00
N PRO A 89 -11.32 11.66 -28.60
CA PRO A 89 -12.03 11.14 -27.41
C PRO A 89 -11.65 11.86 -26.11
N TYR A 90 -10.38 12.26 -25.97
CA TYR A 90 -9.89 12.98 -24.81
C TYR A 90 -10.42 14.42 -24.78
N ALA A 91 -10.38 15.10 -25.93
CA ALA A 91 -10.93 16.43 -26.08
C ALA A 91 -12.45 16.46 -25.86
N ASP A 92 -13.19 15.51 -26.44
CA ASP A 92 -14.63 15.39 -26.25
C ASP A 92 -14.98 15.05 -24.79
N LEU A 93 -14.17 14.25 -24.07
CA LEU A 93 -14.36 14.01 -22.64
C LEU A 93 -14.11 15.28 -21.80
N LEU A 94 -13.03 16.01 -22.05
CA LEU A 94 -12.75 17.27 -21.36
C LEU A 94 -13.87 18.28 -21.60
N ARG A 95 -14.39 18.34 -22.83
CA ARG A 95 -15.54 19.17 -23.18
C ARG A 95 -16.80 18.75 -22.42
N ALA A 96 -17.12 17.45 -22.38
CA ALA A 96 -18.29 16.96 -21.67
C ALA A 96 -18.21 17.25 -20.16
N LEU A 97 -17.02 17.09 -19.56
CA LEU A 97 -16.76 17.41 -18.17
C LEU A 97 -16.87 18.92 -17.89
N GLY A 98 -16.53 19.77 -18.86
CA GLY A 98 -16.67 21.22 -18.77
C GLY A 98 -18.13 21.66 -18.82
N MET A 99 -18.88 21.17 -19.80
CA MET A 99 -20.32 21.39 -19.92
C MET A 99 -21.07 20.98 -18.64
N GLU A 100 -20.70 19.84 -18.06
CA GLU A 100 -21.28 19.38 -16.79
C GLU A 100 -21.02 20.36 -15.63
N ARG A 101 -19.80 20.92 -15.55
CA ARG A 101 -19.42 21.90 -14.51
C ARG A 101 -20.00 23.29 -14.71
N THR A 102 -20.43 23.64 -15.93
CA THR A 102 -21.05 24.94 -16.25
C THR A 102 -22.58 24.86 -16.34
N GLY A 103 -23.19 23.78 -15.84
CA GLY A 103 -24.65 23.62 -15.78
C GLY A 103 -25.30 23.13 -17.06
N ARG A 104 -24.54 22.85 -18.12
CA ARG A 104 -25.02 22.32 -19.42
C ARG A 104 -25.16 20.79 -19.37
N ALA A 105 -25.92 20.30 -18.39
CA ALA A 105 -26.02 18.88 -18.05
C ALA A 105 -26.54 18.00 -19.21
N GLU A 106 -27.55 18.47 -19.95
CA GLU A 106 -28.11 17.71 -21.08
C GLU A 106 -27.12 17.54 -22.23
N GLU A 107 -26.36 18.59 -22.55
CA GLU A 107 -25.31 18.54 -23.57
C GLU A 107 -24.17 17.61 -23.15
N ALA A 108 -23.74 17.71 -21.89
CA ALA A 108 -22.77 16.81 -21.31
C ALA A 108 -23.24 15.35 -21.37
N ALA A 109 -24.52 15.09 -21.06
CA ALA A 109 -25.10 13.75 -21.05
C ALA A 109 -25.17 13.15 -22.46
N ARG A 110 -25.56 13.95 -23.47
CA ARG A 110 -25.55 13.55 -24.88
C ARG A 110 -24.13 13.22 -25.37
N LEU A 111 -23.15 14.06 -25.03
CA LEU A 111 -21.76 13.83 -25.44
C LEU A 111 -21.16 12.61 -24.73
N ALA A 112 -21.40 12.44 -23.43
CA ALA A 112 -20.97 11.27 -22.68
C ALA A 112 -21.60 9.97 -23.24
N LYS A 113 -22.88 10.00 -23.64
CA LYS A 113 -23.55 8.86 -24.29
C LYS A 113 -22.86 8.50 -25.61
N LYS A 114 -22.55 9.50 -26.43
CA LYS A 114 -21.85 9.31 -27.71
C LYS A 114 -20.44 8.75 -27.51
N LEU A 115 -19.69 9.28 -26.54
CA LEU A 115 -18.37 8.77 -26.18
C LEU A 115 -18.42 7.31 -25.77
N TRP A 116 -19.35 6.95 -24.89
CA TRP A 116 -19.49 5.56 -24.41
C TRP A 116 -19.84 4.58 -25.53
N ALA A 117 -20.70 4.99 -26.47
CA ALA A 117 -21.10 4.16 -27.61
C ALA A 117 -20.03 4.07 -28.71
N SER A 118 -18.97 4.89 -28.65
CA SER A 118 -17.92 4.89 -29.67
C SER A 118 -17.03 3.64 -29.54
N PRO A 119 -16.82 2.88 -30.64
CA PRO A 119 -15.85 1.79 -30.65
C PRO A 119 -14.41 2.30 -30.50
N ALA A 120 -14.16 3.57 -30.83
CA ALA A 120 -12.85 4.21 -30.73
C ALA A 120 -12.57 4.82 -29.33
N LEU A 121 -13.40 4.53 -28.31
CA LEU A 121 -13.15 5.01 -26.95
C LEU A 121 -11.95 4.27 -26.33
N PRO A 122 -10.84 4.96 -25.99
CA PRO A 122 -9.69 4.34 -25.35
C PRO A 122 -10.07 3.74 -23.99
N GLU A 123 -9.43 2.62 -23.66
CA GLU A 123 -9.73 1.84 -22.46
C GLU A 123 -9.54 2.67 -21.17
N GLU A 124 -8.46 3.43 -21.14
CA GLU A 124 -8.05 4.32 -20.06
C GLU A 124 -9.10 5.40 -19.74
N LEU A 125 -9.95 5.77 -20.71
CA LEU A 125 -11.02 6.75 -20.53
C LEU A 125 -12.33 6.15 -20.03
N ARG A 126 -12.50 4.82 -20.11
CA ARG A 126 -13.78 4.17 -19.82
C ARG A 126 -14.23 4.38 -18.38
N TYR A 127 -13.30 4.35 -17.43
CA TYR A 127 -13.61 4.67 -16.03
C TYR A 127 -14.19 6.08 -15.89
N THR A 128 -13.53 7.07 -16.48
CA THR A 128 -13.93 8.48 -16.37
C THR A 128 -15.22 8.77 -17.11
N VAL A 129 -15.43 8.18 -18.30
CA VAL A 129 -16.71 8.30 -19.02
C VAL A 129 -17.83 7.67 -18.20
N ALA A 130 -17.63 6.47 -17.63
CA ALA A 130 -18.62 5.84 -16.76
C ALA A 130 -18.93 6.71 -15.53
N TYR A 131 -17.91 7.35 -14.94
CA TYR A 131 -18.10 8.27 -13.81
C TYR A 131 -18.90 9.52 -14.20
N LEU A 132 -18.61 10.12 -15.35
CA LEU A 132 -19.40 11.23 -15.86
C LEU A 132 -20.85 10.82 -16.12
N ARG A 133 -21.06 9.62 -16.69
CA ARG A 133 -22.40 9.07 -16.93
C ARG A 133 -23.14 8.81 -15.61
N GLU A 134 -22.48 8.33 -14.57
CA GLU A 134 -23.08 8.15 -13.24
C GLU A 134 -23.58 9.47 -12.65
N ARG A 135 -22.76 10.52 -12.71
CA ARG A 135 -23.12 11.84 -12.16
C ARG A 135 -24.32 12.47 -12.86
N LEU A 136 -24.41 12.28 -14.18
CA LEU A 136 -25.47 12.81 -15.04
C LEU A 136 -26.70 11.89 -15.15
N ALA A 137 -26.64 10.68 -14.62
CA ALA A 137 -27.70 9.70 -14.73
C ALA A 137 -28.89 10.03 -13.83
N SER A 138 -30.08 9.59 -14.26
CA SER A 138 -31.26 9.55 -13.42
C SER A 138 -31.01 8.61 -12.21
N PRO A 139 -31.68 8.80 -11.06
CA PRO A 139 -31.44 7.99 -9.85
C PRO A 139 -31.48 6.48 -10.08
N GLY A 140 -32.37 5.98 -10.95
CA GLY A 140 -32.49 4.56 -11.28
C GLY A 140 -31.34 3.98 -12.09
N GLU A 141 -30.58 4.81 -12.81
CA GLU A 141 -29.47 4.37 -13.67
C GLU A 141 -28.09 4.52 -13.02
N LYS A 142 -27.99 5.26 -11.89
CA LYS A 142 -26.71 5.52 -11.22
C LYS A 142 -25.97 4.24 -10.82
N GLY A 143 -26.69 3.26 -10.28
CA GLY A 143 -26.13 1.96 -9.92
C GLY A 143 -25.47 1.25 -11.10
N THR A 144 -26.12 1.25 -12.27
CA THR A 144 -25.61 0.66 -13.50
C THR A 144 -24.29 1.30 -13.93
N TRP A 145 -24.19 2.62 -13.86
CA TRP A 145 -22.95 3.32 -14.22
C TRP A 145 -21.84 3.15 -13.17
N ALA A 146 -22.17 3.09 -11.88
CA ALA A 146 -21.22 2.75 -10.83
C ALA A 146 -20.63 1.34 -11.02
N ARG A 147 -21.41 0.37 -11.51
CA ARG A 147 -20.91 -0.97 -11.91
C ARG A 147 -19.96 -0.90 -13.10
N LYS A 148 -20.25 -0.06 -14.09
CA LYS A 148 -19.32 0.18 -15.22
C LYS A 148 -18.04 0.84 -14.74
N MET A 149 -18.09 1.77 -13.78
CA MET A 149 -16.87 2.31 -13.14
C MET A 149 -16.06 1.18 -12.50
N LEU A 150 -16.70 0.28 -11.74
CA LEU A 150 -16.00 -0.83 -11.08
C LEU A 150 -15.32 -1.77 -12.10
N LEU A 151 -16.00 -2.09 -13.21
CA LEU A 151 -15.46 -2.90 -14.30
C LEU A 151 -14.16 -2.30 -14.87
N TRP A 152 -14.11 -0.98 -15.03
CA TRP A 152 -12.97 -0.26 -15.60
C TRP A 152 -12.02 0.34 -14.56
N ALA A 153 -12.14 -0.05 -13.28
CA ALA A 153 -11.27 0.43 -12.22
C ALA A 153 -9.85 -0.17 -12.28
N GLY A 154 -9.67 -1.30 -12.96
CA GLY A 154 -8.37 -1.98 -13.08
C GLY A 154 -7.83 -2.42 -11.73
N SER A 155 -6.53 -2.23 -11.48
CA SER A 155 -5.87 -2.49 -10.20
C SER A 155 -5.89 -1.31 -9.22
N ASP A 156 -6.45 -0.16 -9.62
CA ASP A 156 -6.48 1.06 -8.80
C ASP A 156 -7.52 0.97 -7.68
N ASN A 157 -7.03 0.80 -6.45
CA ASN A 157 -7.88 0.70 -5.26
C ASN A 157 -8.68 1.98 -4.99
N GLY A 158 -8.17 3.17 -5.34
CA GLY A 158 -8.91 4.43 -5.20
C GLY A 158 -10.13 4.45 -6.12
N ARG A 159 -9.96 4.03 -7.37
CA ARG A 159 -11.06 3.89 -8.33
C ARG A 159 -12.09 2.86 -7.90
N LYS A 160 -11.65 1.71 -7.37
CA LYS A 160 -12.54 0.66 -6.83
C LYS A 160 -13.35 1.16 -5.64
N VAL A 161 -12.70 1.81 -4.67
CA VAL A 161 -13.38 2.38 -3.49
C VAL A 161 -14.45 3.38 -3.92
N GLN A 162 -14.13 4.29 -4.84
CA GLN A 162 -15.10 5.26 -5.34
C GLN A 162 -16.29 4.57 -6.03
N ALA A 163 -16.04 3.60 -6.90
CA ALA A 163 -17.10 2.88 -7.60
C ALA A 163 -17.99 2.06 -6.64
N LEU A 164 -17.40 1.30 -5.72
CA LEU A 164 -18.12 0.50 -4.73
C LEU A 164 -18.97 1.36 -3.80
N SER A 165 -18.45 2.51 -3.37
CA SER A 165 -19.20 3.45 -2.53
C SER A 165 -20.45 3.99 -3.24
N LEU A 166 -20.39 4.16 -4.57
CA LEU A 166 -21.55 4.55 -5.39
C LEU A 166 -22.49 3.37 -5.63
N VAL A 167 -21.96 2.16 -5.88
CA VAL A 167 -22.77 0.93 -6.02
C VAL A 167 -23.62 0.71 -4.77
N LEU A 168 -23.07 0.84 -3.56
CA LEU A 168 -23.77 0.62 -2.29
C LEU A 168 -24.91 1.62 -2.00
N LYS A 169 -24.96 2.74 -2.74
CA LYS A 169 -26.08 3.69 -2.70
C LYS A 169 -27.24 3.28 -3.62
N SER A 170 -27.04 2.29 -4.47
CA SER A 170 -28.06 1.83 -5.42
C SER A 170 -28.90 0.66 -4.85
N PRO A 171 -30.14 0.47 -5.31
CA PRO A 171 -30.97 -0.68 -4.91
C PRO A 171 -30.38 -2.04 -5.31
N ALA A 172 -29.52 -2.08 -6.34
CA ALA A 172 -28.88 -3.30 -6.85
C ALA A 172 -27.56 -3.65 -6.12
N ALA A 173 -27.30 -3.02 -4.97
CA ALA A 173 -26.17 -3.33 -4.12
C ALA A 173 -26.38 -4.67 -3.40
N GLY A 174 -25.30 -5.45 -3.25
CA GLY A 174 -25.31 -6.70 -2.51
C GLY A 174 -24.22 -6.78 -1.44
N VAL A 175 -24.32 -7.79 -0.58
CA VAL A 175 -23.35 -8.06 0.50
C VAL A 175 -21.92 -8.19 -0.06
N LYS A 176 -21.74 -8.81 -1.23
CA LYS A 176 -20.42 -8.93 -1.88
C LYS A 176 -19.78 -7.58 -2.18
N ASP A 177 -20.56 -6.53 -2.47
CA ASP A 177 -20.01 -5.20 -2.72
C ASP A 177 -19.52 -4.53 -1.45
N ALA A 178 -20.28 -4.71 -0.37
CA ALA A 178 -19.90 -4.20 0.95
C ALA A 178 -18.62 -4.89 1.42
N LEU A 179 -18.54 -6.22 1.29
CA LEU A 179 -17.33 -6.98 1.62
C LEU A 179 -16.13 -6.56 0.76
N ALA A 180 -16.31 -6.39 -0.56
CA ALA A 180 -15.24 -5.91 -1.44
C ALA A 180 -14.75 -4.51 -1.05
N LEU A 181 -15.65 -3.62 -0.63
CA LEU A 181 -15.28 -2.29 -0.15
C LEU A 181 -14.50 -2.36 1.17
N LEU A 182 -14.99 -3.16 2.13
CA LEU A 182 -14.38 -3.31 3.45
C LEU A 182 -13.04 -4.05 3.41
N GLU A 183 -12.79 -4.89 2.41
CA GLU A 183 -11.47 -5.50 2.23
C GLU A 183 -10.41 -4.46 1.85
N ILE A 184 -10.77 -3.46 1.03
CA ILE A 184 -9.87 -2.37 0.62
C ILE A 184 -9.81 -1.28 1.69
N ARG A 185 -10.96 -0.93 2.28
CA ARG A 185 -11.12 0.14 3.25
C ARG A 185 -12.03 -0.33 4.40
N PRO A 186 -11.46 -1.01 5.42
CA PRO A 186 -12.23 -1.62 6.51
C PRO A 186 -13.12 -0.67 7.32
N LEU A 187 -12.81 0.63 7.31
CA LEU A 187 -13.56 1.67 8.01
C LEU A 187 -14.45 2.50 7.06
N ALA A 188 -14.80 1.97 5.89
CA ALA A 188 -15.68 2.67 4.96
C ALA A 188 -17.12 2.66 5.51
N PRO A 189 -17.72 3.84 5.79
CA PRO A 189 -19.05 3.92 6.40
C PRO A 189 -20.13 3.31 5.49
N GLU A 190 -20.00 3.43 4.17
CA GLU A 190 -20.97 2.85 3.23
C GLU A 190 -21.04 1.32 3.34
N GLY A 191 -19.91 0.65 3.52
CA GLY A 191 -19.85 -0.81 3.68
C GLY A 191 -20.41 -1.25 5.03
N ILE A 192 -19.99 -0.59 6.11
CA ILE A 192 -20.44 -0.88 7.48
C ILE A 192 -21.96 -0.69 7.59
N SER A 193 -22.48 0.48 7.18
CA SER A 193 -23.90 0.78 7.24
C SER A 193 -24.73 -0.14 6.34
N PHE A 194 -24.17 -0.65 5.23
CA PHE A 194 -24.85 -1.64 4.41
C PHE A 194 -25.02 -2.98 5.16
N LEU A 195 -23.96 -3.48 5.80
CA LEU A 195 -24.00 -4.75 6.55
C LEU A 195 -24.82 -4.66 7.84
N GLN A 196 -25.00 -3.48 8.41
CA GLN A 196 -25.88 -3.26 9.57
C GLN A 196 -27.39 -3.34 9.24
N ARG A 197 -27.77 -3.34 7.96
CA ARG A 197 -29.19 -3.47 7.58
C ARG A 197 -29.72 -4.87 7.96
N PRO A 198 -31.01 -4.99 8.32
CA PRO A 198 -31.62 -6.27 8.65
C PRO A 198 -31.35 -7.34 7.57
N GLY A 199 -30.80 -8.49 7.99
CA GLY A 199 -30.48 -9.62 7.11
C GLY A 199 -29.18 -9.52 6.32
N MET A 200 -28.52 -8.36 6.23
CA MET A 200 -27.34 -8.16 5.38
C MET A 200 -26.02 -8.55 6.06
N GLY A 201 -25.98 -8.54 7.39
CA GLY A 201 -24.80 -8.82 8.21
C GLY A 201 -24.72 -10.23 8.81
N THR A 202 -25.48 -11.19 8.27
CA THR A 202 -25.66 -12.52 8.90
C THR A 202 -24.60 -13.54 8.47
N SER A 203 -23.94 -13.34 7.32
CA SER A 203 -22.90 -14.27 6.87
C SER A 203 -21.64 -14.19 7.74
N ALA A 204 -20.86 -15.27 7.76
CA ALA A 204 -19.61 -15.33 8.51
C ALA A 204 -18.61 -14.24 8.05
N GLU A 205 -18.52 -14.00 6.74
CA GLU A 205 -17.67 -12.97 6.14
C GLU A 205 -18.13 -11.56 6.53
N ALA A 206 -19.44 -11.33 6.56
CA ALA A 206 -19.99 -10.04 6.98
C ALA A 206 -19.70 -9.77 8.46
N ARG A 207 -19.88 -10.77 9.32
CA ARG A 207 -19.54 -10.70 10.74
C ARG A 207 -18.04 -10.50 10.96
N GLU A 208 -17.20 -11.19 10.18
CA GLU A 208 -15.76 -11.01 10.23
C GLU A 208 -15.36 -9.57 9.82
N ALA A 209 -15.89 -9.05 8.71
CA ALA A 209 -15.61 -7.70 8.25
C ALA A 209 -16.05 -6.64 9.28
N MET A 210 -17.23 -6.81 9.87
CA MET A 210 -17.74 -5.95 10.95
C MET A 210 -16.85 -6.04 12.20
N GLY A 211 -16.42 -7.24 12.59
CA GLY A 211 -15.50 -7.43 13.72
C GLY A 211 -14.16 -6.73 13.51
N ILE A 212 -13.59 -6.81 12.30
CA ILE A 212 -12.36 -6.11 11.94
C ILE A 212 -12.57 -4.59 11.99
N ALA A 213 -13.68 -4.08 11.47
CA ALA A 213 -14.01 -2.66 11.50
C ALA A 213 -14.12 -2.13 12.94
N SER A 214 -14.81 -2.86 13.83
CA SER A 214 -14.92 -2.51 15.24
C SER A 214 -13.56 -2.55 15.95
N ALA A 215 -12.76 -3.58 15.71
CA ALA A 215 -11.42 -3.70 16.30
C ALA A 215 -10.49 -2.55 15.89
N LEU A 216 -10.53 -2.14 14.62
CA LEU A 216 -9.77 -1.01 14.10
C LEU A 216 -10.28 0.33 14.64
N SER A 217 -11.56 0.43 14.97
CA SER A 217 -12.17 1.61 15.60
C SER A 217 -11.92 1.69 17.11
N GLY A 218 -11.32 0.65 17.71
CA GLY A 218 -11.06 0.57 19.15
C GLY A 218 -12.23 0.02 19.98
N ASP A 219 -13.35 -0.36 19.34
CA ASP A 219 -14.48 -1.00 20.01
C ASP A 219 -14.26 -2.52 20.05
N TYR A 220 -13.46 -2.94 21.03
CA TYR A 220 -13.04 -4.34 21.16
C TYR A 220 -14.18 -5.26 21.60
N LEU A 221 -15.17 -4.76 22.35
CA LEU A 221 -16.32 -5.56 22.78
C LEU A 221 -17.24 -5.87 21.60
N ALA A 222 -17.60 -4.87 20.80
CA ALA A 222 -18.39 -5.10 19.58
C ALA A 222 -17.64 -5.99 18.56
N ALA A 223 -16.30 -5.88 18.52
CA ALA A 223 -15.49 -6.78 17.72
C ALA A 223 -15.59 -8.23 18.20
N ILE A 224 -15.47 -8.47 19.51
CA ILE A 224 -15.60 -9.79 20.13
C ILE A 224 -16.97 -10.39 19.83
N ASP A 225 -18.06 -9.63 19.99
CA ASP A 225 -19.41 -10.12 19.71
C ASP A 225 -19.58 -10.52 18.24
N SER A 226 -19.02 -9.70 17.33
CA SER A 226 -19.06 -9.98 15.90
C SER A 226 -18.30 -11.26 15.56
N PHE A 227 -17.09 -11.45 16.08
CA PHE A 227 -16.30 -12.65 15.84
C PHE A 227 -16.85 -13.89 16.54
N GLY A 228 -17.29 -13.76 17.80
CA GLY A 228 -17.82 -14.85 18.62
C GLY A 228 -19.08 -15.50 18.01
N SER A 229 -19.92 -14.68 17.36
CA SER A 229 -21.09 -15.18 16.62
C SER A 229 -20.75 -16.12 15.45
N VAL A 230 -19.49 -16.10 14.98
CA VAL A 230 -19.00 -16.93 13.87
C VAL A 230 -18.28 -18.18 14.38
N THR A 231 -17.74 -18.15 15.59
CA THR A 231 -16.88 -19.23 16.10
C THR A 231 -17.65 -20.48 16.51
N GLY A 232 -18.94 -20.37 16.87
CA GLY A 232 -19.81 -21.50 17.25
C GLY A 232 -19.32 -22.29 18.47
N GLU A 233 -20.25 -22.80 19.28
CA GLU A 233 -19.90 -23.80 20.29
C GLU A 233 -19.86 -25.17 19.61
N GLY A 234 -18.67 -25.64 19.22
CA GLY A 234 -18.50 -26.98 18.67
C GLY A 234 -17.11 -27.22 18.08
N ASN A 235 -16.64 -28.47 18.15
CA ASN A 235 -15.32 -28.96 17.71
C ASN A 235 -15.03 -28.83 16.19
N GLY A 236 -15.72 -27.96 15.46
CA GLY A 236 -15.45 -27.66 14.06
C GLY A 236 -14.33 -26.63 13.89
N LYS A 237 -13.60 -26.71 12.77
CA LYS A 237 -12.66 -25.66 12.36
C LYS A 237 -13.38 -24.30 12.36
N SER A 238 -12.79 -23.31 13.03
CA SER A 238 -13.31 -21.95 13.08
C SER A 238 -13.69 -21.47 11.67
N ARG A 239 -14.90 -20.91 11.52
CA ARG A 239 -15.36 -20.31 10.25
C ARG A 239 -14.69 -18.98 9.95
N LEU A 240 -13.91 -18.44 10.88
CA LEU A 240 -13.11 -17.24 10.67
C LEU A 240 -11.85 -17.55 9.85
N SER A 241 -11.52 -16.64 8.95
CA SER A 241 -10.25 -16.66 8.23
C SER A 241 -9.07 -16.49 9.21
N ALA A 242 -7.84 -16.72 8.74
CA ALA A 242 -6.64 -16.42 9.55
C ALA A 242 -6.57 -14.94 9.98
N LYS A 243 -7.03 -14.02 9.11
CA LYS A 243 -7.16 -12.59 9.40
C LYS A 243 -8.20 -12.36 10.49
N GLY A 244 -9.39 -12.95 10.36
CA GLY A 244 -10.46 -12.87 11.35
C GLY A 244 -10.03 -13.37 12.72
N ARG A 245 -9.42 -14.56 12.81
CA ARG A 245 -8.90 -15.14 14.06
C ARG A 245 -7.82 -14.27 14.70
N PHE A 246 -6.92 -13.68 13.89
CA PHE A 246 -5.88 -12.79 14.40
C PHE A 246 -6.46 -11.53 15.03
N TRP A 247 -7.43 -10.89 14.36
CA TRP A 247 -8.12 -9.71 14.88
C TRP A 247 -9.01 -10.04 16.08
N TYR A 248 -9.64 -11.21 16.10
CA TYR A 248 -10.40 -11.67 17.25
C TYR A 248 -9.52 -11.82 18.49
N ALA A 249 -8.38 -12.50 18.36
CA ALA A 249 -7.40 -12.64 19.42
C ALA A 249 -6.87 -11.28 19.91
N LEU A 250 -6.62 -10.34 18.99
CA LEU A 250 -6.22 -8.98 19.34
C LEU A 250 -7.29 -8.25 20.16
N SER A 251 -8.56 -8.35 19.76
CA SER A 251 -9.67 -7.74 20.48
C SER A 251 -9.84 -8.35 21.88
N LEU A 252 -9.77 -9.68 22.01
CA LEU A 252 -9.80 -10.37 23.30
C LEU A 252 -8.68 -9.88 24.23
N PHE A 253 -7.45 -9.82 23.72
CA PHE A 253 -6.30 -9.34 24.49
C PHE A 253 -6.48 -7.88 24.96
N ARG A 254 -6.97 -7.01 24.08
CA ARG A 254 -7.24 -5.59 24.41
C ARG A 254 -8.38 -5.44 25.42
N ALA A 255 -9.37 -6.33 25.38
CA ALA A 255 -10.46 -6.41 26.34
C ALA A 255 -10.10 -7.19 27.63
N LYS A 256 -8.80 -7.39 27.92
CA LYS A 256 -8.29 -8.10 29.12
C LYS A 256 -8.63 -9.59 29.20
N ARG A 257 -9.10 -10.19 28.11
CA ARG A 257 -9.33 -11.64 27.96
C ARG A 257 -8.09 -12.32 27.35
N GLY A 258 -6.96 -12.15 28.05
CA GLY A 258 -5.65 -12.53 27.54
C GLY A 258 -5.48 -14.04 27.32
N GLU A 259 -6.01 -14.86 28.21
CA GLU A 259 -5.90 -16.33 28.13
C GLU A 259 -6.54 -16.90 26.85
N GLU A 260 -7.71 -16.37 26.47
CA GLU A 260 -8.39 -16.79 25.24
C GLU A 260 -7.65 -16.33 23.97
N ALA A 261 -7.05 -15.14 24.03
CA ALA A 261 -6.23 -14.62 22.92
C ALA A 261 -4.98 -15.50 22.67
N VAL A 262 -4.36 -16.02 23.73
CA VAL A 262 -3.18 -16.89 23.65
C VAL A 262 -3.49 -18.16 22.86
N LEU A 263 -4.63 -18.81 23.10
CA LEU A 263 -5.04 -20.03 22.41
C LEU A 263 -5.17 -19.81 20.89
N LEU A 264 -5.78 -18.69 20.49
CA LEU A 264 -5.96 -18.34 19.08
C LEU A 264 -4.62 -18.01 18.39
N TRP A 265 -3.77 -17.23 19.03
CA TRP A 265 -2.44 -16.91 18.49
C TRP A 265 -1.52 -18.13 18.41
N GLU A 266 -1.57 -19.03 19.39
CA GLU A 266 -0.82 -20.28 19.34
C GLU A 266 -1.26 -21.15 18.15
N GLY A 267 -2.58 -21.30 17.95
CA GLY A 267 -3.12 -22.02 16.79
C GLY A 267 -2.65 -21.42 15.46
N LEU A 268 -2.77 -20.10 15.30
CA LEU A 268 -2.32 -19.39 14.10
C LEU A 268 -0.80 -19.50 13.86
N ALA A 269 -0.01 -19.45 14.92
CA ALA A 269 1.44 -19.64 14.82
C ALA A 269 1.78 -21.05 14.30
N ARG A 270 1.11 -22.07 14.84
CA ARG A 270 1.32 -23.48 14.50
C ARG A 270 0.93 -23.82 13.06
N GLU A 271 -0.09 -23.18 12.50
CA GLU A 271 -0.49 -23.37 11.10
C GLU A 271 0.59 -22.96 10.08
N GLY A 272 1.55 -22.11 10.47
CA GLY A 272 2.70 -21.77 9.62
C GLY A 272 2.38 -20.93 8.38
N ALA A 273 1.14 -20.45 8.24
CA ALA A 273 0.66 -19.68 7.09
C ALA A 273 0.57 -18.16 7.42
N SER A 274 -0.32 -17.46 6.73
CA SER A 274 -0.64 -16.04 7.00
C SER A 274 -0.87 -15.78 8.48
N TYR A 275 -0.29 -14.70 9.01
CA TYR A 275 -0.35 -14.29 10.42
C TYR A 275 0.44 -15.14 11.43
N SER A 276 1.17 -16.18 11.03
CA SER A 276 1.98 -16.98 11.97
C SER A 276 3.03 -16.13 12.71
N SER A 277 3.93 -15.45 12.00
CA SER A 277 4.97 -14.61 12.62
C SER A 277 4.40 -13.45 13.43
N SER A 278 3.27 -12.87 12.99
CA SER A 278 2.55 -11.83 13.73
C SER A 278 1.99 -12.37 15.05
N SER A 279 1.50 -13.61 15.06
CA SER A 279 0.95 -14.27 16.25
C SER A 279 2.05 -14.62 17.25
N VAL A 280 3.21 -15.13 16.80
CA VAL A 280 4.40 -15.33 17.67
C VAL A 280 4.81 -14.02 18.34
N ARG A 281 4.86 -12.91 17.60
CA ARG A 281 5.17 -11.60 18.16
C ARG A 281 4.15 -11.15 19.22
N ARG A 282 2.85 -11.42 19.00
CA ARG A 282 1.80 -11.09 19.96
C ARG A 282 1.90 -11.94 21.22
N LEU A 283 2.19 -13.24 21.09
CA LEU A 283 2.50 -14.10 22.23
C LEU A 283 3.70 -13.57 23.03
N GLY A 284 4.74 -13.08 22.35
CA GLY A 284 5.87 -12.41 23.00
C GLY A 284 5.47 -11.18 23.81
N ILE A 285 4.58 -10.34 23.29
CA ILE A 285 4.08 -9.19 24.06
C ILE A 285 3.26 -9.67 25.26
N ALA A 286 2.39 -10.66 25.06
CA ALA A 286 1.52 -11.19 26.09
C ALA A 286 2.30 -11.88 27.23
N SER A 287 3.42 -12.54 26.94
CA SER A 287 4.21 -13.28 27.93
C SER A 287 4.94 -12.42 28.95
N SER A 288 4.90 -11.09 28.80
CA SER A 288 5.37 -10.18 29.86
C SER A 288 4.44 -10.14 31.08
N GLY A 289 3.19 -10.60 30.93
CA GLY A 289 2.21 -10.64 32.03
C GLY A 289 1.34 -11.89 32.07
N LEU A 290 1.48 -12.82 31.12
CA LEU A 290 0.71 -14.07 31.05
C LEU A 290 1.65 -15.27 30.89
N GLU A 291 1.72 -16.12 31.91
CA GLU A 291 2.54 -17.34 31.88
C GLU A 291 2.07 -18.34 30.82
N SER A 292 0.77 -18.37 30.51
CA SER A 292 0.22 -19.19 29.43
C SER A 292 0.79 -18.82 28.06
N ALA A 293 1.02 -17.53 27.80
CA ALA A 293 1.65 -17.06 26.57
C ALA A 293 3.12 -17.49 26.49
N LYS A 294 3.84 -17.44 27.62
CA LYS A 294 5.22 -17.96 27.72
C LYS A 294 5.26 -19.47 27.49
N ALA A 295 4.33 -20.21 28.08
CA ALA A 295 4.19 -21.65 27.87
C ALA A 295 3.85 -21.98 26.40
N ALA A 296 2.98 -21.20 25.75
CA ALA A 296 2.67 -21.34 24.33
C ALA A 296 3.91 -21.13 23.45
N LEU A 297 4.71 -20.10 23.72
CA LEU A 297 5.99 -19.89 23.03
C LEU A 297 6.94 -21.08 23.21
N ARG A 298 7.06 -21.65 24.41
CA ARG A 298 7.89 -22.83 24.67
C ARG A 298 7.42 -24.05 23.87
N ARG A 299 6.10 -24.28 23.77
CA ARG A 299 5.55 -25.34 22.92
C ARG A 299 5.85 -25.10 21.44
N LEU A 300 5.69 -23.87 20.95
CA LEU A 300 6.01 -23.52 19.57
C LEU A 300 7.50 -23.68 19.27
N ALA A 301 8.37 -23.36 20.23
CA ALA A 301 9.82 -23.52 20.13
C ALA A 301 10.25 -25.00 20.02
N GLN A 302 9.45 -25.96 20.51
CA GLN A 302 9.74 -27.39 20.38
C GLN A 302 9.47 -27.94 18.96
N GLY A 303 8.63 -27.27 18.17
CA GLY A 303 8.39 -27.63 16.77
C GLY A 303 9.56 -27.24 15.87
N ASP A 304 9.42 -27.35 14.55
CA ASP A 304 10.47 -27.02 13.58
C ASP A 304 10.13 -25.82 12.68
N GLY A 305 11.12 -25.36 11.91
CA GLY A 305 10.95 -24.32 10.90
C GLY A 305 10.82 -22.89 11.46
N PRO A 306 10.34 -21.95 10.62
CA PRO A 306 10.36 -20.51 10.93
C PRO A 306 9.56 -20.11 12.17
N THR A 307 8.49 -20.82 12.49
CA THR A 307 7.68 -20.56 13.70
C THR A 307 8.47 -20.87 14.96
N ALA A 308 9.14 -22.02 15.01
CA ALA A 308 9.94 -22.43 16.15
C ALA A 308 11.17 -21.53 16.33
N GLU A 309 11.82 -21.17 15.24
CA GLU A 309 12.91 -20.20 15.23
C GLU A 309 12.47 -18.85 15.82
N ALA A 310 11.32 -18.31 15.38
CA ALA A 310 10.78 -17.06 15.88
C ALA A 310 10.38 -17.14 17.36
N ALA A 311 9.86 -18.28 17.81
CA ALA A 311 9.48 -18.50 19.21
C ALA A 311 10.72 -18.55 20.12
N LEU A 312 11.76 -19.30 19.74
CA LEU A 312 13.04 -19.34 20.45
C LEU A 312 13.69 -17.96 20.54
N TYR A 313 13.73 -17.21 19.43
CA TYR A 313 14.21 -15.84 19.43
C TYR A 313 13.43 -14.96 20.40
N THR A 314 12.10 -15.05 20.39
CA THR A 314 11.25 -14.24 21.28
C THR A 314 11.54 -14.56 22.76
N LEU A 315 11.68 -15.84 23.11
CA LEU A 315 12.03 -16.27 24.46
C LEU A 315 13.45 -15.82 24.87
N ALA A 316 14.42 -15.94 23.97
CA ALA A 316 15.79 -15.51 24.21
C ALA A 316 15.86 -14.00 24.51
N ILE A 317 15.17 -13.16 23.74
CA ILE A 317 15.10 -11.72 23.99
C ILE A 317 14.50 -11.41 25.37
N GLN A 318 13.51 -12.18 25.82
CA GLN A 318 12.86 -11.99 27.13
C GLN A 318 13.72 -12.42 28.30
N ALA A 319 14.51 -13.49 28.14
CA ALA A 319 15.50 -13.89 29.13
C ALA A 319 16.63 -12.85 29.27
N GLY A 320 16.77 -11.97 28.28
CA GLY A 320 17.81 -10.97 28.16
C GLY A 320 18.84 -11.36 27.10
N PRO A 321 19.67 -10.41 26.64
CA PRO A 321 20.66 -10.63 25.59
C PRO A 321 21.88 -11.38 26.12
N ASP A 322 21.67 -12.46 26.87
CA ASP A 322 22.72 -13.34 27.33
C ASP A 322 22.77 -14.58 26.45
N ALA A 323 23.91 -14.81 25.80
CA ALA A 323 24.12 -15.97 24.94
C ALA A 323 24.02 -17.30 25.71
N SER A 324 24.19 -17.27 27.04
CA SER A 324 24.12 -18.45 27.91
C SER A 324 22.69 -18.88 28.28
N ALA A 325 21.67 -18.07 27.97
CA ALA A 325 20.28 -18.48 28.13
C ALA A 325 20.02 -19.74 27.29
N PHE A 326 19.31 -20.71 27.86
CA PHE A 326 18.99 -21.98 27.22
C PHE A 326 18.36 -21.76 25.83
N GLU A 327 17.43 -20.81 25.71
CA GLU A 327 16.74 -20.50 24.47
C GLU A 327 17.66 -19.88 23.41
N ALA A 328 18.65 -19.08 23.81
CA ALA A 328 19.65 -18.52 22.89
C ALA A 328 20.59 -19.62 22.37
N THR A 329 21.05 -20.51 23.27
CA THR A 329 21.86 -21.68 22.91
C THR A 329 21.11 -22.57 21.93
N GLU A 330 19.83 -22.85 22.21
CA GLU A 330 19.01 -23.72 21.38
C GLU A 330 18.70 -23.09 20.01
N LEU A 331 18.47 -21.77 19.96
CA LEU A 331 18.32 -21.02 18.71
C LEU A 331 19.57 -21.18 17.83
N PHE A 332 20.76 -20.99 18.40
CA PHE A 332 22.00 -21.10 17.65
C PHE A 332 22.34 -22.54 17.23
N ARG A 333 21.94 -23.53 18.03
CA ARG A 333 22.16 -24.94 17.71
C ARG A 333 21.25 -25.43 16.58
N ARG A 334 19.96 -25.08 16.62
CA ARG A 334 18.95 -25.59 15.68
C ARG A 334 18.79 -24.74 14.43
N PHE A 335 18.98 -23.43 14.56
CA PHE A 335 18.81 -22.48 13.46
C PHE A 335 20.06 -21.59 13.27
N PRO A 336 21.28 -22.16 13.14
CA PRO A 336 22.53 -21.39 13.12
C PRO A 336 22.59 -20.34 12.00
N LYS A 337 21.94 -20.62 10.86
CA LYS A 337 21.85 -19.75 9.68
C LYS A 337 20.49 -19.07 9.53
N GLY A 338 19.68 -19.10 10.58
CA GLY A 338 18.35 -18.50 10.59
C GLY A 338 18.40 -16.98 10.72
N ALA A 339 17.39 -16.28 10.19
CA ALA A 339 17.29 -14.83 10.28
C ALA A 339 17.14 -14.34 11.73
N ALA A 340 16.47 -15.12 12.59
CA ALA A 340 16.32 -14.78 14.00
C ALA A 340 17.62 -15.01 14.77
N ALA A 341 18.37 -16.07 14.45
CA ALA A 341 19.72 -16.26 15.00
C ALA A 341 20.65 -15.11 14.61
N SER A 342 20.65 -14.70 13.33
CA SER A 342 21.39 -13.52 12.85
C SER A 342 21.07 -12.27 13.66
N ARG A 343 19.78 -11.99 13.90
CA ARG A 343 19.34 -10.83 14.71
C ARG A 343 19.79 -10.91 16.16
N LEU A 344 19.76 -12.08 16.79
CA LEU A 344 20.22 -12.22 18.17
C LEU A 344 21.74 -12.00 18.26
N ARG A 345 22.52 -12.58 17.34
CA ARG A 345 23.98 -12.37 17.25
C ARG A 345 24.34 -10.91 17.00
N TRP A 346 23.56 -10.21 16.18
CA TRP A 346 23.72 -8.76 16.00
C TRP A 346 23.65 -8.01 17.33
N GLN A 347 22.65 -8.30 18.16
CA GLN A 347 22.49 -7.67 19.47
C GLN A 347 23.60 -8.06 20.46
N LEU A 348 24.00 -9.35 20.48
CA LEU A 348 25.12 -9.83 21.29
C LEU A 348 26.43 -9.12 20.91
N GLY A 349 26.70 -8.95 19.62
CA GLY A 349 27.88 -8.22 19.16
C GLY A 349 27.88 -6.76 19.62
N TRP A 350 26.71 -6.10 19.64
CA TRP A 350 26.60 -4.75 20.22
C TRP A 350 26.89 -4.70 21.72
N LYS A 351 26.43 -5.71 22.48
CA LYS A 351 26.72 -5.82 23.92
C LYS A 351 28.23 -5.95 24.15
N LEU A 352 28.91 -6.80 23.38
CA LEU A 352 30.37 -6.99 23.45
C LEU A 352 31.12 -5.72 23.03
N TRP A 353 30.68 -5.08 21.95
CA TRP A 353 31.25 -3.81 21.48
C TRP A 353 31.19 -2.73 22.56
N ALA A 354 30.03 -2.57 23.21
CA ALA A 354 29.82 -1.62 24.30
C ALA A 354 30.66 -1.96 25.54
N ALA A 355 30.91 -3.25 25.79
CA ALA A 355 31.79 -3.73 26.85
C ALA A 355 33.29 -3.58 26.54
N GLY A 356 33.65 -3.01 25.37
CA GLY A 356 35.04 -2.82 24.98
C GLY A 356 35.71 -4.05 24.37
N ASP A 357 34.95 -5.06 23.98
CA ASP A 357 35.42 -6.26 23.28
C ASP A 357 35.08 -6.22 21.78
N PRO A 358 35.88 -5.51 20.95
CA PRO A 358 35.65 -5.48 19.51
C PRO A 358 35.90 -6.85 18.85
N ALA A 359 36.69 -7.73 19.46
CA ALA A 359 37.02 -9.03 18.88
C ALA A 359 35.85 -10.00 19.00
N GLY A 360 35.28 -10.14 20.20
CA GLY A 360 34.07 -10.92 20.40
C GLY A 360 32.89 -10.36 19.63
N ALA A 361 32.75 -9.02 19.53
CA ALA A 361 31.72 -8.40 18.71
C ALA A 361 31.83 -8.82 17.23
N GLY A 362 33.05 -8.78 16.69
CA GLY A 362 33.35 -9.23 15.33
C GLY A 362 32.99 -10.70 15.09
N THR A 363 33.36 -11.58 16.02
CA THR A 363 33.02 -13.02 15.94
C THR A 363 31.52 -13.27 15.89
N GLU A 364 30.73 -12.54 16.70
CA GLU A 364 29.27 -12.70 16.67
C GLU A 364 28.65 -12.14 15.40
N TRP A 365 29.11 -10.98 14.92
CA TRP A 365 28.64 -10.41 13.65
C TRP A 365 29.02 -11.25 12.43
N GLU A 366 30.17 -11.92 12.45
CA GLU A 366 30.60 -12.81 11.37
C GLU A 366 29.65 -14.01 11.28
N LYS A 367 29.37 -14.66 12.42
CA LYS A 367 28.37 -15.74 12.49
C LYS A 367 26.96 -15.25 12.11
N ALA A 368 26.63 -13.99 12.37
CA ALA A 368 25.34 -13.41 12.01
C ALA A 368 25.16 -13.27 10.49
N LEU A 369 26.26 -13.12 9.73
CA LEU A 369 26.24 -12.83 8.30
C LEU A 369 25.58 -13.97 7.50
N ASP A 370 25.81 -15.22 7.89
CA ASP A 370 25.27 -16.41 7.21
C ASP A 370 23.74 -16.44 7.16
N GLY A 371 23.07 -15.87 8.16
CA GLY A 371 21.60 -15.79 8.25
C GLY A 371 21.03 -14.42 7.90
N ALA A 372 21.86 -13.45 7.49
CA ALA A 372 21.44 -12.09 7.24
C ALA A 372 20.75 -11.97 5.86
N PRO A 373 19.50 -11.46 5.82
CA PRO A 373 18.87 -11.11 4.55
C PRO A 373 19.67 -10.06 3.77
N GLU A 374 19.59 -10.12 2.45
CA GLU A 374 20.17 -9.11 1.54
C GLU A 374 19.69 -7.69 1.83
N GLY A 375 20.44 -6.72 1.34
CA GLY A 375 20.17 -5.31 1.52
C GLY A 375 20.70 -4.80 2.86
N LEU A 376 19.86 -4.05 3.58
CA LEU A 376 20.29 -3.27 4.74
C LEU A 376 20.89 -4.11 5.88
N GLU A 377 20.35 -5.30 6.14
CA GLU A 377 20.79 -6.15 7.27
C GLU A 377 22.17 -6.77 7.00
N ARG A 378 22.44 -7.22 5.76
CA ARG A 378 23.76 -7.69 5.35
C ARG A 378 24.77 -6.55 5.26
N ALA A 379 24.38 -5.43 4.65
CA ALA A 379 25.24 -4.26 4.48
C ALA A 379 25.76 -3.71 5.82
N ARG A 380 24.87 -3.58 6.83
CA ARG A 380 25.29 -3.12 8.16
C ARG A 380 26.27 -4.08 8.83
N LEU A 381 26.08 -5.40 8.69
CA LEU A 381 26.97 -6.40 9.29
C LEU A 381 28.36 -6.32 8.67
N LEU A 382 28.46 -6.28 7.35
CA LEU A 382 29.74 -6.14 6.63
C LEU A 382 30.47 -4.86 7.03
N PHE A 383 29.75 -3.74 7.16
CA PHE A 383 30.32 -2.49 7.63
C PHE A 383 30.88 -2.60 9.06
N TRP A 384 30.10 -3.14 10.01
CA TRP A 384 30.54 -3.24 11.39
C TRP A 384 31.64 -4.29 11.61
N LEU A 385 31.70 -5.31 10.75
CA LEU A 385 32.85 -6.22 10.67
C LEU A 385 34.13 -5.50 10.24
N SER A 386 34.05 -4.54 9.31
CA SER A 386 35.23 -3.72 8.97
C SER A 386 35.66 -2.84 10.14
N GLN A 387 34.71 -2.22 10.85
CA GLN A 387 35.00 -1.39 12.02
C GLN A 387 35.61 -2.21 13.17
N SER A 388 35.12 -3.43 13.41
CA SER A 388 35.71 -4.37 14.36
C SER A 388 37.15 -4.71 14.00
N SER A 389 37.44 -5.04 12.74
CA SER A 389 38.80 -5.31 12.28
C SER A 389 39.74 -4.12 12.47
N ARG A 390 39.31 -2.90 12.10
CA ARG A 390 40.10 -1.67 12.31
C ARG A 390 40.41 -1.43 13.79
N LYS A 391 39.42 -1.61 14.67
CA LYS A 391 39.59 -1.40 16.12
C LYS A 391 40.54 -2.43 16.76
N LYS A 392 40.73 -3.59 16.14
CA LYS A 392 41.76 -4.58 16.51
C LYS A 392 43.14 -4.29 15.91
N GLY A 393 43.28 -3.30 15.04
CA GLY A 393 44.51 -3.02 14.29
C GLY A 393 44.70 -3.88 13.03
N ASP A 394 43.68 -4.63 12.59
CA ASP A 394 43.75 -5.47 11.39
C ASP A 394 43.16 -4.73 10.18
N GLU A 395 43.98 -3.85 9.61
CA GLU A 395 43.61 -3.02 8.46
C GLU A 395 43.35 -3.86 7.19
N LEU A 396 44.04 -5.00 7.05
CA LEU A 396 43.91 -5.87 5.88
C LEU A 396 42.55 -6.59 5.89
N PHE A 397 42.11 -7.13 7.03
CA PHE A 397 40.76 -7.69 7.14
C PHE A 397 39.68 -6.64 7.04
N ALA A 398 39.90 -5.42 7.54
CA ALA A 398 38.95 -4.34 7.39
C ALA A 398 38.62 -4.05 5.92
N LYS A 399 39.67 -3.90 5.09
CA LYS A 399 39.51 -3.67 3.64
C LYS A 399 38.79 -4.81 2.94
N ARG A 400 39.07 -6.06 3.30
CA ARG A 400 38.34 -7.23 2.75
C ARG A 400 36.84 -7.19 3.02
N TRP A 401 36.42 -6.75 4.21
CA TRP A 401 35.00 -6.60 4.52
C TRP A 401 34.37 -5.43 3.75
N GLU A 402 35.11 -4.34 3.56
CA GLU A 402 34.67 -3.18 2.76
C GLU A 402 34.52 -3.54 1.27
N GLU A 403 35.44 -4.32 0.71
CA GLU A 403 35.35 -4.87 -0.64
C GLU A 403 34.12 -5.78 -0.81
N LYS A 404 33.86 -6.67 0.16
CA LYS A 404 32.64 -7.48 0.20
C LYS A 404 31.39 -6.62 0.28
N LEU A 405 31.39 -5.55 1.07
CA LEU A 405 30.27 -4.61 1.19
C LEU A 405 29.98 -3.91 -0.14
N VAL A 406 31.01 -3.38 -0.81
CA VAL A 406 30.87 -2.68 -2.10
C VAL A 406 30.43 -3.64 -3.21
N SER A 407 30.93 -4.88 -3.21
CA SER A 407 30.56 -5.87 -4.23
C SER A 407 29.16 -6.46 -4.04
N GLN A 408 28.76 -6.77 -2.81
CA GLN A 408 27.48 -7.44 -2.53
C GLN A 408 26.33 -6.46 -2.33
N GLU A 409 26.57 -5.27 -1.77
CA GLU A 409 25.53 -4.30 -1.40
C GLU A 409 25.85 -2.87 -1.90
N PRO A 410 26.13 -2.66 -3.20
CA PRO A 410 26.69 -1.41 -3.76
C PRO A 410 25.79 -0.18 -3.60
N LEU A 411 24.48 -0.39 -3.48
CA LEU A 411 23.49 0.70 -3.35
C LEU A 411 23.19 1.04 -1.89
N SER A 412 23.83 0.36 -0.93
CA SER A 412 23.60 0.64 0.48
C SER A 412 24.31 1.93 0.92
N LEU A 413 23.71 2.66 1.85
CA LEU A 413 24.35 3.82 2.49
C LEU A 413 25.70 3.43 3.12
N TYR A 414 25.84 2.20 3.60
CA TYR A 414 27.08 1.70 4.18
C TYR A 414 28.19 1.54 3.14
N ALA A 415 27.88 1.04 1.94
CA ALA A 415 28.86 0.97 0.85
C ALA A 415 29.37 2.36 0.47
N TRP A 416 28.50 3.36 0.43
CA TRP A 416 28.87 4.75 0.13
C TRP A 416 29.76 5.37 1.21
N ARG A 417 29.62 4.93 2.48
CA ARG A 417 30.47 5.41 3.59
C ARG A 417 31.90 4.93 3.50
N VAL A 418 32.14 3.74 2.96
CA VAL A 418 33.48 3.15 2.85
C VAL A 418 34.12 3.38 1.48
N SER A 419 33.31 3.70 0.47
CA SER A 419 33.75 4.10 -0.87
C SER A 419 32.92 5.30 -1.36
N PRO A 420 33.14 6.51 -0.80
CA PRO A 420 32.53 7.72 -1.33
C PRO A 420 33.13 8.00 -2.71
N ARG A 421 32.26 8.18 -3.70
CA ARG A 421 32.67 8.61 -5.05
C ARG A 421 33.01 10.09 -5.09
#